data_AF-A0A1G6I772-F1
#
_entry.id   AF-A0A1G6I772-F1
#
_cell.length_a   1.000
_cell.length_b   1.000
_cell.length_c   1.000
_cell.angle_alpha   90.00
_cell.angle_beta   90.00
_cell.angle_gamma   90.00
#
_symmetry.space_group_name_H-M   'P 1'
#
loop_
_entity.id
_entity.type
_entity.pdbx_description
1 polymer ?
#
loop_
_entity_poly.entity_id
_entity_poly.type
_entity_poly.pdbx_seq_one_letter_code
_entity_poly.pdbx_strand_id
1 'polypeptide(L)'
;MRLCDDAKAKRGPAVAIHIREVVQAVFRHAQARGQAVGNPAEAVRASAVATFKPRDRALTPAEICKFIAALQKVATTPTLRLALKFVLLTGVRKGEFIDATWSEVDFDAGRWTIPASHMKARNAHVAAERTGTRYSDGAALLLWGEPILAPGPLRQ
;
A
#
# COMPACT_ATOMS: atom_id res chain seq x y z
N MET A 1 23.24 17.43 15.14
CA MET A 1 23.68 16.52 14.07
C MET A 1 23.74 15.08 14.57
N ARG A 2 24.52 14.80 15.63
CA ARG A 2 24.69 13.47 16.27
C ARG A 2 23.42 12.62 16.43
N LEU A 3 22.29 13.18 16.88
CA LEU A 3 21.05 12.42 17.07
C LEU A 3 20.47 11.83 15.77
N CYS A 4 20.51 12.59 14.67
CA CYS A 4 20.03 12.12 13.37
C CYS A 4 20.96 11.04 12.79
N ASP A 5 22.27 11.20 12.99
CA ASP A 5 23.28 10.24 12.55
C ASP A 5 23.19 8.92 13.35
N ASP A 6 23.03 9.01 14.67
CA ASP A 6 22.83 7.87 15.56
C ASP A 6 21.53 7.12 15.22
N ALA A 7 20.44 7.86 14.96
CA ALA A 7 19.17 7.26 14.55
C ALA A 7 19.27 6.60 13.18
N LYS A 8 19.99 7.21 12.23
CA LYS A 8 20.23 6.66 10.90
C LYS A 8 21.03 5.36 10.97
N ALA A 9 22.05 5.30 11.81
CA ALA A 9 22.86 4.10 12.02
C ALA A 9 22.05 2.96 12.65
N LYS A 10 21.19 3.25 13.64
CA LYS A 10 20.43 2.23 14.38
C LYS A 10 19.15 1.77 13.70
N ARG A 11 18.44 2.68 13.01
CA ARG A 11 17.06 2.45 12.52
C ARG A 11 16.87 2.75 11.04
N GLY A 12 17.91 3.22 10.36
CA GLY A 12 17.89 3.55 8.95
C GLY A 12 17.46 5.00 8.63
N PRO A 13 17.67 5.42 7.37
CA PRO A 13 17.52 6.82 6.95
C PRO A 13 16.08 7.34 7.04
N ALA A 14 15.08 6.50 6.77
CA ALA A 14 13.66 6.86 6.85
C ALA A 14 13.26 7.28 8.26
N VAL A 15 13.71 6.52 9.26
CA VAL A 15 13.39 6.79 10.66
C VAL A 15 14.09 8.06 11.14
N ALA A 16 15.34 8.29 10.73
CA ALA A 16 16.08 9.50 11.08
C ALA A 16 15.41 10.78 10.55
N ILE A 17 14.95 10.76 9.30
CA ILE A 17 14.21 11.89 8.72
C ILE A 17 12.88 12.09 9.44
N HIS A 18 12.14 11.02 9.71
CA HIS A 18 10.87 11.10 10.42
C HIS A 18 11.02 11.69 11.83
N ILE A 19 12.04 11.26 12.58
CA ILE A 19 12.35 11.84 13.90
C ILE A 19 12.58 13.35 13.78
N ARG A 20 13.37 13.77 12.80
CA ARG A 20 13.65 15.19 12.55
C ARG A 20 12.38 15.97 12.16
N GLU A 21 11.48 15.39 11.38
CA GLU A 21 10.18 15.99 11.04
C GLU A 21 9.26 16.13 12.26
N VAL A 22 9.18 15.11 13.11
CA VAL A 22 8.38 15.15 14.34
C VAL A 22 8.91 16.24 15.28
N VAL A 23 10.22 16.30 15.50
CA VAL A 23 10.84 17.37 16.30
C VAL A 23 10.51 18.73 15.69
N GLN A 24 10.66 18.90 14.37
CA GLN A 24 10.33 20.17 13.74
C GLN A 24 8.87 20.58 13.96
N ALA A 25 7.93 19.64 13.82
CA ALA A 25 6.50 19.89 14.00
C ALA A 25 6.15 20.28 15.44
N VAL A 26 6.72 19.61 16.44
CA VAL A 26 6.50 19.92 17.86
C VAL A 26 6.94 21.34 18.20
N PHE A 27 8.15 21.75 17.78
CA PHE A 27 8.65 23.09 18.06
C PHE A 27 7.89 24.17 17.29
N ARG A 28 7.49 23.92 16.03
CA ARG A 28 6.62 24.84 15.29
C ARG A 28 5.26 25.03 15.95
N HIS A 29 4.70 23.95 16.49
CA HIS A 29 3.45 24.01 17.24
C HIS A 29 3.58 24.83 18.52
N ALA A 30 4.69 24.70 19.25
CA ALA A 30 5.01 25.52 20.42
C ALA A 30 5.15 27.02 20.06
N GLN A 31 5.89 27.32 18.99
CA GLN A 31 6.06 28.68 18.48
C GLN A 31 4.72 29.32 18.04
N ALA A 32 3.86 28.55 17.36
CA ALA A 32 2.52 29.00 16.96
C ALA A 32 1.63 29.35 18.16
N ARG A 33 1.93 28.83 19.36
CA ARG A 33 1.27 29.18 20.63
C ARG A 33 1.98 30.29 21.41
N GLY A 34 2.91 31.00 20.78
CA GLY A 34 3.61 32.14 21.37
C GLY A 34 4.79 31.77 22.27
N GLN A 35 5.21 30.49 22.30
CA GLN A 35 6.39 30.11 23.07
C GLN A 35 7.67 30.50 22.31
N ALA A 36 8.53 31.30 22.95
CA ALA A 36 9.81 31.74 22.39
C ALA A 36 10.88 30.64 22.50
N VAL A 37 10.64 29.50 21.84
CA VAL A 37 11.59 28.37 21.77
C VAL A 37 12.22 28.29 20.38
N GLY A 38 13.55 28.23 20.32
CA GLY A 38 14.28 28.03 19.07
C GLY A 38 14.11 26.59 18.56
N ASN A 39 13.87 26.43 17.25
CA ASN A 39 13.69 25.10 16.66
C ASN A 39 15.04 24.52 16.17
N PRO A 40 15.59 23.50 16.85
CA PRO A 40 16.88 22.91 16.47
C PRO A 40 16.83 22.16 15.13
N ALA A 41 15.64 21.78 14.66
CA ALA A 41 15.47 21.05 13.41
C ALA A 41 15.49 21.97 12.18
N GLU A 42 15.34 23.29 12.33
CA GLU A 42 15.38 24.22 11.19
C GLU A 42 16.75 24.34 10.54
N ALA A 43 17.82 24.25 11.35
CA ALA A 43 19.18 24.22 10.86
C ALA A 43 19.54 22.92 10.11
N VAL A 44 18.76 21.85 10.31
CA VAL A 44 19.03 20.53 9.72
C VAL A 44 18.04 20.26 8.59
N ARG A 45 18.53 20.35 7.35
CA ARG A 45 17.75 19.99 6.15
C ARG A 45 17.56 18.47 6.09
N ALA A 46 16.38 18.02 5.69
CA ALA A 46 16.10 16.57 5.54
C ALA A 46 17.07 15.90 4.54
N SER A 47 17.43 16.61 3.46
CA SER A 47 18.41 16.15 2.47
C SER A 47 19.82 15.99 3.04
N ALA A 48 20.17 16.73 4.10
CA ALA A 48 21.44 16.55 4.80
C ALA A 48 21.44 15.30 5.69
N VAL A 49 20.27 14.79 6.09
CA VAL A 49 20.14 13.57 6.89
C VAL A 49 20.22 12.33 5.99
N ALA A 50 19.43 12.28 4.91
CA ALA A 50 19.51 11.19 3.93
C ALA A 50 18.87 11.54 2.58
N THR A 51 19.38 10.89 1.53
CA THR A 51 18.77 10.86 0.20
C THR A 51 18.20 9.47 -0.05
N PHE A 52 16.91 9.38 -0.36
CA PHE A 52 16.29 8.11 -0.74
C PHE A 52 16.51 7.87 -2.23
N LYS A 53 17.25 6.81 -2.55
CA LYS A 53 17.26 6.27 -3.90
C LYS A 53 16.00 5.41 -4.08
N PRO A 54 15.17 5.64 -5.11
CA PRO A 54 14.07 4.75 -5.44
C PRO A 54 14.60 3.32 -5.61
N ARG A 55 13.87 2.35 -5.07
CA ARG A 55 14.17 0.93 -5.29
C ARG A 55 13.64 0.54 -6.67
N ASP A 56 14.52 0.06 -7.52
CA ASP A 56 14.20 -0.34 -8.89
C ASP A 56 13.83 -1.83 -9.01
N ARG A 57 14.09 -2.62 -7.97
CA ARG A 57 13.79 -4.06 -7.98
C ARG A 57 12.28 -4.29 -7.93
N ALA A 58 11.74 -4.83 -9.02
CA ALA A 58 10.45 -5.51 -9.08
C ALA A 58 10.66 -7.03 -9.30
N LEU A 59 9.61 -7.83 -9.07
CA LEU A 59 9.63 -9.24 -9.45
C LEU A 59 9.53 -9.37 -10.97
N THR A 60 10.42 -10.15 -11.57
CA THR A 60 10.31 -10.57 -12.96
C THR A 60 9.14 -11.55 -13.14
N PRO A 61 8.59 -11.71 -14.36
CA PRO A 61 7.54 -12.70 -14.63
C PRO A 61 7.91 -14.12 -14.17
N ALA A 62 9.17 -14.52 -14.34
CA ALA A 62 9.66 -15.82 -13.88
C ALA A 62 9.67 -15.94 -12.34
N GLU A 63 10.04 -14.88 -11.62
CA GLU A 63 9.98 -14.85 -10.16
C GLU A 63 8.53 -14.86 -9.66
N ILE A 64 7.60 -14.21 -10.36
CA ILE A 64 6.17 -14.25 -10.03
C ILE A 64 5.64 -15.69 -10.13
N CYS A 65 5.96 -16.41 -11.21
CA CYS A 65 5.58 -17.82 -11.35
C CYS A 65 6.13 -18.68 -10.21
N LYS A 66 7.41 -18.49 -9.85
CA LYS A 66 8.03 -19.18 -8.71
C LYS A 66 7.35 -18.83 -7.39
N PHE A 67 7.00 -17.56 -7.18
CA PHE A 67 6.29 -17.10 -5.99
C PHE A 67 4.91 -17.76 -5.87
N ILE A 68 4.12 -17.78 -6.95
CA ILE A 68 2.79 -18.40 -6.95
C ILE A 68 2.89 -19.91 -6.68
N ALA A 69 3.86 -20.59 -7.30
CA ALA A 69 4.11 -22.01 -7.08
C ALA A 69 4.54 -22.32 -5.64
N ALA A 70 5.36 -21.46 -5.03
CA ALA A 70 5.75 -21.58 -3.62
C ALA A 70 4.55 -21.33 -2.70
N LEU A 71 3.72 -20.33 -3.00
CA LEU A 71 2.54 -19.96 -2.21
C LEU A 71 1.52 -21.10 -2.10
N GLN A 72 1.44 -21.98 -3.12
CA GLN A 72 0.60 -23.19 -3.06
C GLN A 72 1.05 -24.20 -2.01
N LYS A 73 2.36 -24.25 -1.72
CA LYS A 73 2.98 -25.23 -0.81
C LYS A 73 3.04 -24.76 0.64
N VAL A 74 2.92 -23.46 0.88
CA VAL A 74 2.96 -22.89 2.24
C VAL A 74 1.60 -23.02 2.92
N ALA A 75 1.60 -23.51 4.15
CA ALA A 75 0.46 -23.50 5.05
C ALA A 75 0.01 -22.05 5.31
N THR A 76 -1.00 -21.61 4.58
CA THR A 76 -1.61 -20.28 4.64
C THR A 76 -3.11 -20.44 4.48
N THR A 77 -3.88 -19.47 4.96
CA THR A 77 -5.33 -19.47 4.74
C THR A 77 -5.65 -19.34 3.25
N PRO A 78 -6.66 -20.06 2.72
CA PRO A 78 -7.07 -19.95 1.32
C PRO A 78 -7.35 -18.50 0.89
N THR A 79 -7.99 -17.73 1.79
CA THR A 79 -8.27 -16.31 1.60
C THR A 79 -7.01 -15.48 1.37
N LEU A 80 -5.96 -15.68 2.18
CA LEU A 80 -4.70 -14.94 2.03
C LEU A 80 -3.98 -15.29 0.73
N ARG A 81 -4.02 -16.56 0.33
CA ARG A 81 -3.45 -17.01 -0.95
C ARG A 81 -4.12 -16.31 -2.12
N LEU A 82 -5.44 -16.12 -2.05
CA LEU A 82 -6.22 -15.49 -3.09
C LEU A 82 -6.02 -13.97 -3.14
N ALA A 83 -5.99 -13.33 -1.97
CA ALA A 83 -5.65 -11.92 -1.83
C ALA A 83 -4.29 -11.59 -2.47
N LEU A 84 -3.26 -12.40 -2.19
CA LEU A 84 -1.92 -12.21 -2.77
C LEU A 84 -1.91 -12.35 -4.30
N LYS A 85 -2.65 -13.33 -4.85
CA LYS A 85 -2.80 -13.48 -6.30
C LYS A 85 -3.51 -12.27 -6.91
N PHE A 86 -4.58 -11.81 -6.27
CA PHE A 86 -5.37 -10.68 -6.74
C PHE A 86 -4.56 -9.38 -6.75
N VAL A 87 -3.80 -9.11 -5.69
CA VAL A 87 -2.90 -7.95 -5.61
C VAL A 87 -1.80 -8.03 -6.67
N LEU A 88 -1.26 -9.22 -6.96
CA LEU A 88 -0.26 -9.38 -8.02
C LEU A 88 -0.83 -9.14 -9.43
N LEU A 89 -2.10 -9.45 -9.66
CA LEU A 89 -2.76 -9.27 -10.96
C LEU A 89 -3.21 -7.82 -11.19
N THR A 90 -3.67 -7.14 -10.14
CA THR A 90 -4.27 -5.80 -10.23
C THR A 90 -3.30 -4.68 -9.84
N GLY A 91 -2.24 -4.99 -9.09
CA GLY A 91 -1.28 -4.00 -8.60
C GLY A 91 -1.83 -3.04 -7.55
N VAL A 92 -3.02 -3.32 -6.97
CA VAL A 92 -3.62 -2.44 -5.96
C VAL A 92 -2.80 -2.41 -4.69
N ARG A 93 -2.88 -1.28 -3.97
CA ARG A 93 -2.18 -1.16 -2.69
C ARG A 93 -2.86 -2.05 -1.65
N LYS A 94 -2.06 -2.58 -0.72
CA LYS A 94 -2.59 -3.41 0.37
C LYS A 94 -3.75 -2.74 1.13
N GLY A 95 -3.68 -1.42 1.34
CA GLY A 95 -4.71 -0.68 2.07
C GLY A 95 -6.00 -0.59 1.29
N GLU A 96 -5.92 -0.27 0.00
CA GLU A 96 -7.06 -0.24 -0.92
C GLU A 96 -7.76 -1.61 -0.97
N PHE A 97 -7.00 -2.70 -0.97
CA PHE A 97 -7.56 -4.06 -0.94
C PHE A 97 -8.20 -4.42 0.41
N ILE A 98 -7.58 -4.05 1.53
CA ILE A 98 -8.11 -4.36 2.87
C ILE A 98 -9.40 -3.59 3.15
N ASP A 99 -9.48 -2.35 2.70
CA ASP A 99 -10.62 -1.46 2.96
C ASP A 99 -11.73 -1.62 1.90
N ALA A 100 -11.55 -2.50 0.91
CA ALA A 100 -12.49 -2.71 -0.18
C ALA A 100 -13.85 -3.23 0.33
N THR A 101 -14.93 -2.71 -0.23
CA THR A 101 -16.30 -3.15 0.09
C THR A 101 -16.96 -3.87 -1.08
N TRP A 102 -17.87 -4.81 -0.81
CA TRP A 102 -18.58 -5.54 -1.87
C TRP A 102 -19.42 -4.62 -2.77
N SER A 103 -19.88 -3.47 -2.27
CA SER A 103 -20.61 -2.47 -3.05
C SER A 103 -19.78 -1.78 -4.13
N GLU A 104 -18.46 -1.89 -4.08
CA GLU A 104 -17.54 -1.31 -5.07
C GLU A 104 -17.28 -2.23 -6.27
N VAL A 105 -17.71 -3.49 -6.18
CA VAL A 105 -17.47 -4.52 -7.18
C VAL A 105 -18.74 -4.77 -7.98
N ASP A 106 -18.68 -4.44 -9.26
CA ASP A 106 -19.68 -4.82 -10.24
C ASP A 106 -19.27 -6.18 -10.85
N PHE A 107 -19.92 -7.24 -10.40
CA PHE A 107 -19.64 -8.59 -10.89
C PHE A 107 -20.13 -8.85 -12.30
N ASP A 108 -21.17 -8.14 -12.75
CA ASP A 108 -21.74 -8.28 -14.09
C ASP A 108 -20.81 -7.64 -15.12
N ALA A 109 -20.29 -6.45 -14.82
CA ALA A 109 -19.27 -5.78 -15.62
C ALA A 109 -17.85 -6.32 -15.38
N GLY A 110 -17.65 -7.12 -14.32
CA GLY A 110 -16.32 -7.56 -13.87
C GLY A 110 -15.40 -6.39 -13.53
N ARG A 111 -15.96 -5.33 -12.94
CA ARG A 111 -15.27 -4.06 -12.66
C ARG A 111 -15.20 -3.84 -11.16
N TRP A 112 -14.02 -3.47 -10.67
CA TRP A 112 -13.86 -2.97 -9.31
C TRP A 112 -13.41 -1.51 -9.36
N THR A 113 -14.23 -0.63 -8.76
CA THR A 113 -14.00 0.81 -8.73
C THR A 113 -13.61 1.23 -7.32
N ILE A 114 -12.40 1.74 -7.12
CA ILE A 114 -11.95 2.19 -5.80
C ILE A 114 -12.44 3.63 -5.59
N PRO A 115 -13.29 3.89 -4.58
CA PRO A 115 -13.83 5.22 -4.34
C PRO A 115 -12.74 6.17 -3.83
N ALA A 116 -12.85 7.45 -4.21
CA ALA A 116 -11.89 8.50 -3.87
C ALA A 116 -11.69 8.69 -2.35
N SER A 117 -12.68 8.31 -1.53
CA SER A 117 -12.62 8.34 -0.06
C SER A 117 -11.59 7.39 0.53
N HIS A 118 -11.28 6.28 -0.16
CA HIS A 118 -10.26 5.30 0.27
C HIS A 118 -8.85 5.70 -0.19
N MET A 119 -8.73 6.76 -0.99
CA MET A 119 -7.47 7.19 -1.58
C MET A 119 -6.91 8.41 -0.85
N LYS A 120 -5.63 8.31 -0.44
CA LYS A 120 -4.87 9.43 0.16
C LYS A 120 -4.80 10.69 -0.73
N ALA A 121 -5.05 10.56 -2.04
CA ALA A 121 -4.94 11.63 -3.03
C ALA A 121 -6.28 12.09 -3.65
N ARG A 122 -7.44 11.68 -3.09
CA ARG A 122 -8.80 12.17 -3.45
C ARG A 122 -9.27 12.02 -4.91
N ASN A 123 -8.56 11.32 -5.79
CA ASN A 123 -9.02 11.03 -7.16
C ASN A 123 -9.34 9.55 -7.30
N ALA A 124 -10.57 9.20 -7.72
CA ALA A 124 -11.01 7.82 -7.94
C ALA A 124 -10.25 7.16 -9.11
N HIS A 125 -10.02 5.85 -9.03
CA HIS A 125 -9.41 5.07 -10.10
C HIS A 125 -10.04 3.68 -10.24
N VAL A 126 -10.05 3.16 -11.47
CA VAL A 126 -10.55 1.81 -11.78
C VAL A 126 -9.39 0.84 -11.64
N ALA A 127 -9.47 -0.07 -10.67
CA ALA A 127 -8.39 -1.01 -10.35
C ALA A 127 -8.36 -2.22 -11.28
N ALA A 128 -9.53 -2.63 -11.76
CA ALA A 128 -9.68 -3.73 -12.69
C ALA A 128 -10.84 -3.45 -13.64
N GLU A 129 -10.55 -3.49 -14.93
CA GLU A 129 -11.53 -3.43 -16.01
C GLU A 129 -11.23 -4.57 -16.99
N ARG A 130 -12.29 -5.26 -17.44
CA ARG A 130 -12.18 -6.41 -18.33
C ARG A 130 -11.86 -5.94 -19.76
N THR A 131 -10.58 -5.74 -20.07
CA THR A 131 -10.14 -5.45 -21.44
C THR A 131 -10.07 -6.74 -22.26
N GLY A 132 -11.17 -7.04 -22.97
CA GLY A 132 -11.14 -7.82 -24.22
C GLY A 132 -10.54 -9.23 -24.16
N THR A 133 -11.17 -10.15 -23.45
CA THR A 133 -11.09 -11.57 -23.83
C THR A 133 -12.46 -12.21 -23.66
N ARG A 134 -13.05 -12.57 -24.80
CA ARG A 134 -14.33 -13.28 -24.93
C ARG A 134 -14.14 -14.67 -24.31
N TYR A 135 -14.85 -14.96 -23.22
CA TYR A 135 -15.16 -16.32 -22.82
C TYR A 135 -16.68 -16.34 -22.69
N SER A 136 -17.32 -17.05 -23.61
CA SER A 136 -18.76 -17.26 -23.65
C SER A 136 -19.19 -18.12 -22.47
N ASP A 137 -20.42 -17.87 -22.04
CA ASP A 137 -21.24 -18.68 -21.15
C ASP A 137 -21.05 -18.45 -19.64
N GLY A 138 -21.87 -17.52 -19.13
CA GLY A 138 -22.76 -17.79 -17.99
C GLY A 138 -22.14 -18.22 -16.65
N ALA A 139 -20.93 -17.80 -16.32
CA ALA A 139 -20.29 -18.19 -15.07
C ALA A 139 -19.94 -16.97 -14.22
N ALA A 140 -20.28 -17.05 -12.93
CA ALA A 140 -19.71 -16.25 -11.85
C ALA A 140 -18.20 -16.03 -12.05
N LEU A 141 -17.64 -14.96 -11.51
CA LEU A 141 -16.24 -14.56 -11.62
C LEU A 141 -15.26 -15.70 -11.20
N LEU A 142 -15.05 -16.65 -12.11
CA LEU A 142 -14.25 -17.87 -11.94
C LEU A 142 -12.93 -17.64 -12.66
N LEU A 143 -12.00 -16.95 -12.01
CA LEU A 143 -10.60 -16.99 -12.40
C LEU A 143 -9.99 -18.23 -11.74
N TRP A 144 -10.03 -19.35 -12.46
CA TRP A 144 -9.49 -20.68 -12.10
C TRP A 144 -10.35 -21.54 -11.16
N GLY A 145 -11.66 -21.61 -11.38
CA GLY A 145 -12.51 -22.66 -10.78
C GLY A 145 -12.84 -22.49 -9.28
N GLU A 146 -12.35 -21.44 -8.62
CA GLU A 146 -12.54 -21.23 -7.18
C GLU A 146 -13.14 -19.83 -6.91
N PRO A 147 -14.23 -19.74 -6.11
CA PRO A 147 -14.86 -18.46 -5.78
C PRO A 147 -13.96 -17.60 -4.89
N ILE A 148 -13.76 -16.34 -5.29
CA ILE A 148 -12.98 -15.36 -4.52
C ILE A 148 -13.81 -14.81 -3.35
N LEU A 149 -13.68 -15.43 -2.18
CA LEU A 149 -13.99 -14.84 -0.86
C LEU A 149 -12.67 -14.33 -0.25
N ALA A 150 -12.49 -13.12 0.32
CA ALA A 150 -13.42 -12.19 0.94
C ALA A 150 -12.76 -10.80 1.15
N PRO A 151 -13.49 -9.67 1.10
CA PRO A 151 -13.35 -8.54 2.01
C PRO A 151 -14.00 -8.88 3.38
N GLY A 152 -13.54 -8.23 4.45
CA GLY A 152 -13.75 -8.62 5.85
C GLY A 152 -15.21 -8.75 6.35
N PRO A 153 -15.39 -9.17 7.62
CA PRO A 153 -16.71 -9.44 8.18
C PRO A 153 -17.58 -8.18 8.19
N LEU A 154 -18.87 -8.38 7.87
CA LEU A 154 -19.92 -7.39 7.99
C LEU A 154 -19.87 -6.77 9.41
N ARG A 155 -19.48 -5.50 9.52
CA ARG A 155 -19.93 -4.71 10.67
C ARG A 155 -21.43 -4.53 10.47
N GLN A 156 -22.21 -5.19 11.31
CA GLN A 156 -23.62 -4.87 11.53
C GLN A 156 -23.76 -3.47 12.11
#